data_AF-A0A354YXE1-F1
#
_entry.id   AF-A0A354YXE1-F1
#
_cell.length_a   1.000
_cell.length_b   1.000
_cell.length_c   1.000
_cell.angle_alpha   90.00
_cell.angle_beta   90.00
_cell.angle_gamma   90.00
#
_symmetry.space_group_name_H-M   'P 1'
#
loop_
_entity.id
_entity.type
_entity.pdbx_description
1 polymer ?
#
loop_
_entity_poly.entity_id
_entity_poly.type
_entity_poly.pdbx_seq_one_letter_code
_entity_poly.pdbx_strand_id
1 'polypeptide(L)' 'IAGGMGGRAQDLFAAQGIHLIVGISGKIDDVIVRFEKGELVSSGEVCSEHAHAGDCHS' A
#
# COMPACT_ATOMS: atom_id res chain seq x y z
N ILE A 1 2.15 0.92 -7.76
CA ILE A 1 1.45 -0.29 -7.26
C ILE A 1 2.41 -1.00 -6.31
N ALA A 2 1.97 -1.36 -5.10
CA ALA A 2 2.80 -2.06 -4.13
C ALA A 2 1.96 -3.05 -3.30
N GLY A 3 2.59 -4.10 -2.79
CA GLY A 3 1.95 -5.04 -1.87
C GLY A 3 1.67 -4.43 -0.50
N GLY A 4 2.66 -3.74 0.07
CA GLY A 4 2.52 -2.96 1.30
C GLY A 4 3.33 -1.68 1.22
N MET A 5 2.87 -0.63 1.90
CA MET A 5 3.57 0.64 1.98
C MET A 5 3.30 1.30 3.34
N GLY A 6 4.33 1.76 4.03
CA GLY A 6 4.16 2.48 5.29
C GLY A 6 3.41 3.80 5.09
N GLY A 7 2.56 4.19 6.06
CA GLY A 7 1.72 5.38 5.97
C GLY A 7 2.48 6.67 5.65
N ARG A 8 3.69 6.85 6.21
CA ARG A 8 4.55 8.01 5.90
C ARG A 8 4.99 8.05 4.43
N ALA A 9 5.25 6.90 3.80
CA ALA A 9 5.60 6.87 2.38
C ALA A 9 4.37 7.14 1.50
N GLN A 10 3.20 6.60 1.87
CA GLN A 10 1.94 6.90 1.17
C GLN A 10 1.66 8.41 1.16
N ASP A 11 1.81 9.07 2.31
CA ASP A 11 1.63 10.52 2.45
C ASP A 11 2.61 11.33 1.57
N LEU A 12 3.89 10.95 1.55
CA LEU A 12 4.90 11.60 0.71
C LEU A 12 4.55 11.53 -0.78
N PHE A 13 4.15 10.35 -1.26
CA PHE A 13 3.80 10.18 -2.67
C PHE A 13 2.45 10.86 -2.99
N ALA A 14 1.48 10.82 -2.09
CA ALA A 14 0.20 11.51 -2.26
C ALA A 14 0.38 13.03 -2.33
N ALA A 15 1.26 13.59 -1.48
CA ALA A 15 1.62 15.01 -1.50
C ALA A 15 2.32 15.44 -2.80
N GLN A 16 2.95 14.52 -3.51
CA GLN A 16 3.53 14.74 -4.85
C GLN A 16 2.50 14.55 -5.98
N GLY A 17 1.23 14.28 -5.66
CA GLY A 17 0.17 14.02 -6.63
C GLY A 17 0.27 12.65 -7.31
N ILE A 18 1.03 11.71 -6.74
CA ILE A 18 1.18 10.36 -7.28
C ILE A 18 0.03 9.49 -6.78
N HIS A 19 -0.68 8.86 -7.71
CA HIS A 19 -1.74 7.91 -7.37
C HIS A 19 -1.14 6.59 -6.85
N LEU A 20 -1.42 6.27 -5.59
CA LEU A 20 -0.91 5.07 -4.94
C LEU A 20 -1.96 3.96 -4.95
N ILE A 21 -1.54 2.79 -5.39
CA ILE A 21 -2.30 1.54 -5.30
C ILE A 21 -1.50 0.61 -4.40
N VAL A 22 -2.04 0.35 -3.20
CA VAL A 22 -1.42 -0.49 -2.16
C VAL A 22 -2.37 -1.61 -1.74
N GLY A 23 -1.86 -2.68 -1.14
CA GLY A 23 -2.66 -3.85 -0.74
C GLY A 23 -2.75 -4.95 -1.81
N ILE A 24 -1.88 -4.91 -2.82
CA ILE A 24 -1.93 -5.87 -3.95
C ILE A 24 -0.99 -7.05 -3.73
N SER A 25 -1.58 -8.23 -3.55
CA SER A 25 -0.84 -9.49 -3.42
C SER A 25 -1.29 -10.48 -4.50
N GLY A 26 -0.35 -11.18 -5.13
CA GLY A 26 -0.64 -12.16 -6.18
C GLY A 26 0.40 -12.19 -7.30
N LYS A 27 0.07 -12.84 -8.42
CA LYS A 27 0.92 -12.90 -9.61
C LYS A 27 0.93 -11.56 -10.33
N ILE A 28 2.10 -11.19 -10.86
CA ILE A 28 2.26 -9.90 -11.53
C ILE A 28 1.40 -9.80 -12.79
N ASP A 29 1.23 -10.89 -13.53
CA ASP A 29 0.39 -10.95 -14.73
C ASP A 29 -1.07 -10.58 -14.41
N ASP A 30 -1.65 -11.17 -13.36
CA ASP A 30 -3.00 -10.85 -12.90
C ASP A 30 -3.13 -9.38 -12.47
N VAL A 31 -2.10 -8.84 -11.80
CA VAL A 31 -2.10 -7.45 -11.35
C VAL A 31 -2.06 -6.49 -12.54
N ILE A 32 -1.23 -6.77 -13.55
CA ILE A 32 -1.15 -5.96 -14.76
C ILE A 32 -2.50 -5.97 -15.50
N VAL A 33 -3.11 -7.15 -15.67
CA VAL A 33 -4.42 -7.27 -16.34
C VAL A 33 -5.51 -6.49 -15.59
N ARG A 34 -5.53 -6.56 -14.26
CA ARG A 34 -6.49 -5.80 -13.43
C ARG A 34 -6.23 -4.30 -13.47
N PHE A 35 -4.95 -3.89 -13.57
CA PHE A 35 -4.58 -2.48 -13.73
C PHE A 35 -5.10 -1.92 -15.06
N GLU A 36 -4.89 -2.65 -16.16
CA GLU A 36 -5.36 -2.24 -17.49
C GLU A 36 -6.88 -2.12 -17.56
N LYS A 37 -7.60 -2.97 -16.81
CA LYS A 37 -9.07 -2.91 -16.69
C LYS A 37 -9.59 -1.83 -15.74
N GLY A 38 -8.72 -1.17 -14.97
CA GLY A 38 -9.11 -0.19 -13.96
C GLY A 38 -9.80 -0.81 -12.73
N GLU A 39 -9.65 -2.11 -12.51
CA GLU A 39 -10.28 -2.84 -11.38
C GLU A 39 -9.43 -2.81 -10.11
N LEU A 40 -8.19 -2.30 -10.18
CA LEU A 40 -7.34 -2.14 -9.00
C LEU A 40 -7.80 -0.96 -8.14
N VAL A 41 -8.54 -1.28 -7.08
CA VAL A 41 -8.87 -0.34 -6.02
C VAL A 41 -7.70 -0.29 -5.04
N SER A 42 -7.16 0.90 -4.80
CA SER A 42 -6.23 1.11 -3.70
C SER A 42 -6.97 0.86 -2.40
N SER A 43 -6.52 -0.11 -1.62
CA SER A 43 -7.16 -0.44 -0.34
C SER A 43 -7.02 0.72 0.66
N GLY A 44 -6.10 1.66 0.41
CA GLY A 44 -5.83 2.78 1.32
C GLY A 44 -5.43 2.28 2.71
N GLU A 45 -5.06 0.99 2.82
CA GLU A 45 -4.59 0.37 4.03
C GLU A 45 -3.23 0.97 4.38
N VAL A 46 -3.28 2.13 5.01
CA VAL A 46 -2.33 2.48 6.03
C VAL A 46 -2.48 1.37 7.05
N CYS A 47 -1.46 0.52 7.20
CA CYS A 47 -1.38 -0.34 8.37
C CYS A 47 -1.43 0.58 9.61
N SER A 48 -2.64 0.85 10.09
CA SER A 48 -2.91 1.57 11.34
C SER A 48 -2.59 0.69 12.55
N GLU A 49 -2.05 -0.51 12.30
CA GLU A 49 -1.62 -1.47 13.30
C GLU A 49 -0.08 -1.47 13.42
N HIS A 50 0.49 -0.28 13.62
CA HIS A 50 1.55 -0.15 14.62
C HIS A 50 0.90 0.40 15.90
N ALA A 51 0.02 -0.41 16.49
CA ALA A 51 -0.09 -0.38 17.93
C ALA A 51 1.31 -0.70 18.43
N HIS A 52 2.00 0.31 18.95
CA HIS A 52 3.23 0.13 19.69
C HIS A 52 2.94 -0.81 20.87
N ALA A 53 3.07 -2.12 20.66
CA ALA A 53 3.50 -3.01 21.71
C ALA A 53 5.00 -2.72 21.90
N GLY A 54 5.27 -1.64 22.63
CA GLY A 54 6.60 -1.26 23.07
C GLY A 54 7.11 -2.26 24.11
N ASP A 55 7.42 -3.47 23.67
CA ASP A 55 8.15 -4.46 24.46
C ASP A 55 9.37 -4.93 23.65
N CYS A 56 10.36 -4.06 23.58
CA CYS A 56 11.76 -4.45 23.37
C CYS A 56 12.54 -3.89 24.56
N HIS A 57 12.52 -4.65 25.65
CA HIS A 57 13.49 -4.56 26.72
C HIS A 57 14.86 -5.00 26.19
N SER A 58 15.79 -4.06 26.07
CA SER A 58 17.23 -4.20 26.38
C SER A 58 17.96 -2.90 26.03
#